data_AF-A0A534UCQ1-F1
#
_entry.id   AF-A0A534UCQ1-F1
#
_cell.length_a   1.000
_cell.length_b   1.000
_cell.length_c   1.000
_cell.angle_alpha   90.00
_cell.angle_beta   90.00
_cell.angle_gamma   90.00
#
_symmetry.space_group_name_H-M   'P 1'
#
loop_
_entity.id
_entity.type
_entity.pdbx_description
1 polymer ?
#
loop_
_entity_poly.entity_id
_entity_poly.type
_entity_poly.pdbx_seq_one_letter_code
_entity_poly.pdbx_strand_id
1 'polypeptide(L)'
;MRKFGLAVVLVLTLFICGGRGAVAQLVSPPTPIYHGVLGFLPMKGKIDRTTGIASLKVQHARFLLSPTSDGVFPDREPILVALGANNFSLDAGMLKASHGGKVLSYRAPRTGNPTGILSFRIWQIVGAGAAGASKGAYGIRFTLRDLNLALLNTEYPLCLPMAVIVGDDDGFSGVMLTRPAGFKSPHFTIPKDCDTGGGWPWLGR
;
A
#
# COMPACT_ATOMS: atom_id res chain seq x y z
N MET A 1 10.77 -76.70 44.46
CA MET A 1 11.18 -77.81 43.57
C MET A 1 11.59 -77.22 42.23
N ARG A 2 12.88 -77.37 41.86
CA ARG A 2 13.43 -77.02 40.54
C ARG A 2 12.84 -77.94 39.48
N LYS A 3 12.42 -77.41 38.33
CA LYS A 3 12.43 -78.16 37.06
C LYS A 3 12.82 -77.22 35.91
N PHE A 4 13.76 -77.74 35.13
CA PHE A 4 14.38 -77.21 33.94
C PHE A 4 13.41 -77.13 32.77
N GLY A 5 13.75 -76.31 31.78
CA GLY A 5 13.66 -76.78 30.40
C GLY A 5 13.08 -75.80 29.39
N LEU A 6 14.01 -75.27 28.62
CA LEU A 6 14.04 -75.31 27.15
C LEU A 6 13.86 -73.95 26.45
N ALA A 7 14.98 -73.54 25.85
CA ALA A 7 15.10 -72.42 24.95
C ALA A 7 14.32 -72.67 23.66
N VAL A 8 13.58 -71.66 23.20
CA VAL A 8 13.25 -71.48 21.79
C VAL A 8 13.60 -70.05 21.43
N VAL A 9 14.69 -69.92 20.69
CA VAL A 9 15.13 -68.68 20.05
C VAL A 9 14.27 -68.49 18.80
N LEU A 10 13.45 -67.44 18.79
CA LEU A 10 12.81 -66.96 17.57
C LEU A 10 13.28 -65.52 17.32
N VAL A 11 14.33 -65.39 16.50
CA VAL A 11 14.79 -64.09 15.99
C VAL A 11 13.84 -63.68 14.87
N LEU A 12 12.92 -62.78 15.17
CA LEU A 12 12.12 -62.09 14.16
C LEU A 12 12.73 -60.69 13.95
N THR A 13 13.59 -60.59 12.94
CA THR A 13 14.13 -59.33 12.43
C THR A 13 13.01 -58.51 11.78
N LEU A 14 12.42 -57.59 12.55
CA LEU A 14 11.59 -56.52 12.00
C LEU A 14 12.50 -55.36 11.54
N PHE A 15 12.67 -55.28 10.22
CA PHE A 15 13.07 -54.07 9.53
C PHE A 15 12.05 -52.96 9.82
N ILE A 16 12.36 -52.04 10.74
CA ILE A 16 11.65 -50.77 10.84
C ILE A 16 12.43 -49.77 9.99
N CYS A 17 12.00 -49.66 8.73
CA CYS A 17 12.40 -48.62 7.80
C CYS A 17 12.24 -47.23 8.46
N GLY A 18 13.20 -46.36 8.18
CA GLY A 18 13.31 -45.03 8.76
C GLY A 18 12.08 -44.17 8.50
N GLY A 19 11.39 -43.80 9.58
CA GLY A 19 10.52 -42.64 9.60
C GLY A 19 11.37 -41.39 9.73
N ARG A 20 11.89 -40.87 8.61
CA ARG A 20 12.24 -39.45 8.53
C ARG A 20 10.94 -38.69 8.74
N GLY A 21 10.71 -38.21 9.96
CA GLY A 21 9.66 -37.24 10.24
C GLY A 21 9.91 -36.04 9.36
N ALA A 22 9.20 -35.95 8.23
CA ALA A 22 9.09 -34.73 7.48
C ALA A 22 8.32 -33.76 8.36
N VAL A 23 9.06 -32.90 9.07
CA VAL A 23 8.49 -31.70 9.67
C VAL A 23 8.05 -30.87 8.47
N ALA A 24 6.76 -30.95 8.13
CA ALA A 24 6.17 -30.01 7.21
C ALA A 24 6.40 -28.62 7.82
N GLN A 25 7.36 -27.86 7.29
CA GLN A 25 7.44 -26.44 7.57
C GLN A 25 6.10 -25.86 7.15
N LEU A 26 5.27 -25.51 8.13
CA LEU A 26 4.10 -24.69 7.93
C LEU A 26 4.62 -23.35 7.41
N VAL A 27 4.71 -23.24 6.08
CA VAL A 27 4.85 -21.95 5.43
C VAL A 27 3.63 -21.16 5.88
N SER A 28 3.87 -20.09 6.65
CA SER A 28 2.77 -19.20 7.03
C SER A 28 2.09 -18.76 5.74
N PRO A 29 0.75 -18.85 5.63
CA PRO A 29 0.08 -18.37 4.44
C PRO A 29 0.49 -16.90 4.21
N PRO A 30 0.63 -16.47 2.95
CA PRO A 30 0.95 -15.08 2.67
C PRO A 30 -0.09 -14.19 3.36
N THR A 31 0.37 -13.12 4.00
CA THR A 31 -0.54 -12.11 4.57
C THR A 31 -1.49 -11.67 3.46
N PRO A 32 -2.82 -11.75 3.67
CA PRO A 32 -3.76 -11.33 2.65
C PRO A 32 -3.53 -9.85 2.34
N ILE A 33 -3.63 -9.49 1.05
CA ILE A 33 -3.58 -8.09 0.62
C ILE A 33 -4.95 -7.77 0.00
N TYR A 34 -5.56 -6.68 0.45
CA TYR A 34 -6.91 -6.29 0.09
C TYR A 34 -6.88 -5.15 -0.92
N HIS A 35 -7.17 -5.48 -2.19
CA HIS A 35 -7.16 -4.49 -3.26
C HIS A 35 -8.51 -3.78 -3.39
N GLY A 36 -8.54 -2.55 -2.89
CA GLY A 36 -9.62 -1.58 -3.06
C GLY A 36 -9.39 -0.63 -4.24
N VAL A 37 -10.11 0.50 -4.22
CA VAL A 37 -10.11 1.49 -5.29
C VAL A 37 -9.76 2.87 -4.73
N LEU A 38 -8.94 3.61 -5.47
CA LEU A 38 -8.62 4.99 -5.16
C LEU A 38 -9.25 5.90 -6.21
N GLY A 39 -10.05 6.86 -5.77
CA GLY A 39 -10.64 7.87 -6.64
C GLY A 39 -10.11 9.25 -6.29
N PHE A 40 -9.95 10.11 -7.29
CA PHE A 40 -9.47 11.48 -7.09
C PHE A 40 -10.31 12.50 -7.83
N LEU A 41 -10.43 13.70 -7.26
CA LEU A 41 -10.79 14.88 -8.03
C LEU A 41 -9.57 15.48 -8.72
N PRO A 42 -9.77 16.30 -9.77
CA PRO A 42 -8.68 16.96 -10.45
C PRO A 42 -7.73 17.68 -9.49
N MET A 43 -6.43 17.44 -9.66
CA MET A 43 -5.39 17.97 -8.77
C MET A 43 -4.26 18.62 -9.55
N LYS A 44 -3.48 19.46 -8.85
CA LYS A 44 -2.39 20.25 -9.43
C LYS A 44 -1.09 19.95 -8.68
N GLY A 45 -0.01 19.89 -9.43
CA GLY A 45 1.34 19.81 -8.88
C GLY A 45 2.26 20.85 -9.51
N LYS A 46 3.47 20.93 -8.96
CA LYS A 46 4.54 21.78 -9.47
C LYS A 46 5.79 20.94 -9.68
N ILE A 47 6.43 21.11 -10.83
CA ILE A 47 7.67 20.46 -11.22
C ILE A 47 8.76 21.50 -11.47
N ASP A 48 9.97 21.20 -11.01
CA ASP A 48 11.18 21.85 -11.47
C ASP A 48 11.51 21.32 -12.87
N ARG A 49 11.45 22.20 -13.86
CA ARG A 49 11.62 21.83 -15.27
C ARG A 49 13.06 21.48 -15.65
N THR A 50 14.02 21.76 -14.78
CA THR A 50 15.43 21.44 -14.96
C THR A 50 15.71 20.05 -14.42
N THR A 51 15.24 19.76 -13.20
CA THR A 51 15.58 18.52 -12.48
C THR A 51 14.54 17.43 -12.63
N GLY A 52 13.30 17.77 -12.98
CA GLY A 52 12.17 16.83 -12.98
C GLY A 52 11.59 16.57 -11.58
N ILE A 53 12.13 17.20 -10.54
CA ILE A 53 11.67 17.04 -9.18
C ILE A 53 10.37 17.81 -8.97
N ALA A 54 9.39 17.15 -8.38
CA ALA A 54 8.03 17.64 -8.28
C ALA A 54 7.46 17.58 -6.86
N SER A 55 6.39 18.35 -6.69
CA SER A 55 5.50 18.32 -5.54
C SER A 55 4.06 18.16 -5.99
N LEU A 56 3.30 17.39 -5.23
CA LEU A 56 1.90 17.09 -5.51
C LEU A 56 1.07 17.31 -4.25
N LYS A 57 -0.03 18.04 -4.38
CA LYS A 57 -0.99 18.24 -3.29
C LYS A 57 -2.32 17.61 -3.66
N VAL A 58 -2.73 16.64 -2.87
CA VAL A 58 -4.00 15.91 -3.03
C VAL A 58 -4.96 16.37 -1.96
N GLN A 59 -6.07 17.00 -2.37
CA GLN A 59 -7.06 17.57 -1.45
C GLN A 59 -8.34 16.73 -1.31
N HIS A 60 -8.62 15.90 -2.31
CA HIS A 60 -9.85 15.12 -2.38
C HIS A 60 -9.54 13.78 -3.04
N ALA A 61 -9.04 12.85 -2.24
CA ALA A 61 -8.96 11.44 -2.60
C ALA A 61 -10.01 10.67 -1.80
N ARG A 62 -10.56 9.63 -2.41
CA ARG A 62 -11.46 8.67 -1.78
C ARG A 62 -10.85 7.28 -1.89
N PHE A 63 -10.59 6.66 -0.76
CA PHE A 63 -10.12 5.29 -0.67
C PHE A 63 -11.30 4.39 -0.31
N LEU A 64 -11.70 3.53 -1.25
CA LEU A 64 -12.72 2.52 -1.06
C LEU A 64 -12.02 1.21 -0.72
N LEU A 65 -12.33 0.65 0.46
CA LEU A 65 -11.78 -0.64 0.86
C LEU A 65 -12.36 -1.77 0.02
N SER A 66 -11.58 -2.85 -0.15
CA SER A 66 -12.08 -4.08 -0.76
C SER A 66 -13.34 -4.57 -0.03
N PRO A 67 -14.32 -5.18 -0.71
CA PRO A 67 -15.43 -5.89 -0.05
C PRO A 67 -14.96 -7.01 0.89
N THR A 68 -13.75 -7.53 0.71
CA THR A 68 -13.15 -8.60 1.54
C THR A 68 -12.23 -8.09 2.64
N SER A 69 -11.95 -6.79 2.71
CA SER A 69 -11.13 -6.16 3.75
C SER A 69 -11.70 -6.42 5.14
N ASP A 70 -10.81 -6.62 6.11
CA ASP A 70 -11.11 -6.65 7.54
C ASP A 70 -11.06 -5.25 8.18
N GLY A 71 -10.59 -4.25 7.44
CA GLY A 71 -10.65 -2.83 7.72
C GLY A 71 -9.31 -2.25 8.11
N VAL A 72 -9.11 -0.96 7.79
CA VAL A 72 -7.86 -0.25 8.12
C VAL A 72 -7.85 0.32 9.54
N PHE A 73 -6.66 0.36 10.13
CA PHE A 73 -6.32 0.98 11.40
C PHE A 73 -5.16 1.99 11.24
N PRO A 74 -5.41 3.18 10.65
CA PRO A 74 -4.33 4.07 10.21
C PRO A 74 -3.48 4.69 11.33
N ASP A 75 -3.89 4.53 12.59
CA ASP A 75 -3.14 4.95 13.77
C ASP A 75 -2.04 3.97 14.16
N ARG A 76 -2.16 2.69 13.78
CA ARG A 76 -1.21 1.62 14.14
C ARG A 76 -0.66 0.85 12.94
N GLU A 77 -1.09 1.20 11.74
CA GLU A 77 -0.59 0.62 10.50
C GLU A 77 0.36 1.55 9.77
N PRO A 78 1.35 1.01 9.04
CA PRO A 78 2.16 1.80 8.13
C PRO A 78 1.31 2.33 6.98
N ILE A 79 1.72 3.48 6.43
CA ILE A 79 1.08 4.09 5.26
C ILE A 79 2.09 4.20 4.14
N LEU A 80 1.74 3.78 2.94
CA LEU A 80 2.54 3.98 1.74
C LEU A 80 1.75 4.79 0.71
N VAL A 81 2.39 5.79 0.12
CA VAL A 81 1.86 6.53 -1.03
C VAL A 81 2.81 6.34 -2.21
N ALA A 82 2.30 5.77 -3.30
CA ALA A 82 3.08 5.48 -4.50
C ALA A 82 2.57 6.28 -5.71
N LEU A 83 3.50 6.70 -6.58
CA LEU A 83 3.20 7.29 -7.89
C LEU A 83 4.29 6.93 -8.91
N GLY A 84 3.97 6.07 -9.86
CA GLY A 84 4.95 5.50 -10.79
C GLY A 84 6.04 4.73 -10.03
N ALA A 85 7.30 5.13 -10.19
CA ALA A 85 8.43 4.54 -9.45
C ALA A 85 8.66 5.15 -8.06
N ASN A 86 7.95 6.23 -7.70
CA ASN A 86 8.12 6.92 -6.43
C ASN A 86 7.33 6.21 -5.33
N ASN A 87 7.95 6.01 -4.17
CA ASN A 87 7.33 5.39 -3.00
C ASN A 87 7.71 6.18 -1.75
N PHE A 88 6.72 6.53 -0.93
CA PHE A 88 6.94 7.24 0.33
C PHE A 88 6.15 6.56 1.43
N SER A 89 6.77 6.35 2.59
CA SER A 89 6.15 5.69 3.72
C SER A 89 6.03 6.60 4.95
N LEU A 90 5.04 6.31 5.77
CA LEU A 90 4.99 6.68 7.18
C LEU A 90 4.94 5.38 7.98
N ASP A 91 5.76 5.29 9.01
CA ASP A 91 5.70 4.16 9.93
C ASP A 91 4.39 4.16 10.73
N ALA A 92 4.04 2.99 11.25
CA ALA A 92 2.94 2.84 12.20
C ALA A 92 3.08 3.82 13.38
N GLY A 93 1.96 4.38 13.86
CA GLY A 93 1.96 5.30 15.00
C GLY A 93 2.29 6.76 14.66
N MET A 94 2.66 7.09 13.41
CA MET A 94 3.00 8.46 13.02
C MET A 94 1.80 9.40 12.91
N LEU A 95 0.59 8.86 12.77
CA LEU A 95 -0.64 9.64 12.67
C LEU A 95 -1.18 9.98 14.05
N LYS A 96 -1.56 11.25 14.22
CA LYS A 96 -2.15 11.77 15.46
C LYS A 96 -3.66 11.89 15.31
N ALA A 97 -4.38 11.35 16.29
CA ALA A 97 -5.81 11.48 16.41
C ALA A 97 -6.24 12.90 16.77
N SER A 98 -7.36 13.31 16.19
CA SER A 98 -8.07 14.56 16.46
C SER A 98 -9.57 14.33 16.30
N HIS A 99 -10.39 15.31 16.72
CA HIS A 99 -11.86 15.21 16.65
C HIS A 99 -12.42 13.92 17.30
N GLY A 100 -11.88 13.54 18.46
CA GLY A 100 -12.26 12.32 19.17
C GLY A 100 -11.92 11.03 18.42
N GLY A 101 -10.82 11.01 17.66
CA GLY A 101 -10.36 9.83 16.91
C GLY A 101 -10.90 9.73 15.48
N LYS A 102 -11.86 10.57 15.10
CA LYS A 102 -12.49 10.53 13.76
C LYS A 102 -11.56 10.95 12.63
N VAL A 103 -10.51 11.69 12.95
CA VAL A 103 -9.54 12.21 11.99
C VAL A 103 -8.14 11.88 12.48
N LEU A 104 -7.39 11.19 11.64
CA LEU A 104 -5.99 10.86 11.86
C LEU A 104 -5.14 11.71 10.92
N SER A 105 -4.07 12.30 11.44
CA SER A 105 -3.23 13.19 10.64
C SER A 105 -1.76 13.16 11.01
N TYR A 106 -0.93 13.27 9.99
CA TYR A 106 0.51 13.44 10.09
C TYR A 106 0.92 14.79 9.50
N ARG A 107 1.96 15.37 10.09
CA ARG A 107 2.64 16.57 9.58
C ARG A 107 4.14 16.40 9.80
N ALA A 108 4.90 16.49 8.72
CA ALA A 108 6.35 16.41 8.79
C ALA A 108 6.94 17.53 9.65
N PRO A 109 8.05 17.26 10.36
CA PRO A 109 8.82 18.29 11.05
C PRO A 109 9.16 19.45 10.10
N ARG A 110 9.06 20.69 10.58
CA ARG A 110 9.31 21.88 9.75
C ARG A 110 10.79 22.16 9.52
N THR A 111 11.66 21.53 10.30
CA THR A 111 13.11 21.72 10.27
C THR A 111 13.73 20.86 9.16
N GLY A 112 14.75 21.38 8.47
CA GLY A 112 15.61 20.58 7.59
C GLY A 112 15.07 20.24 6.21
N ASN A 113 14.18 21.08 5.62
CA ASN A 113 13.60 20.86 4.29
C ASN A 113 12.99 19.45 4.12
N PRO A 114 11.85 19.18 4.79
CA PRO A 114 11.25 17.85 4.76
C PRO A 114 10.94 17.43 3.32
N THR A 115 11.16 16.14 3.06
CA THR A 115 10.98 15.45 1.77
C THR A 115 9.91 14.35 1.92
N GLY A 116 9.42 13.79 0.80
CA GLY A 116 8.42 12.73 0.83
C GLY A 116 7.02 13.20 1.27
N ILE A 117 6.37 12.46 2.17
CA ILE A 117 5.05 12.84 2.69
C ILE A 117 5.25 14.00 3.68
N LEU A 118 4.72 15.19 3.34
CA LEU A 118 4.80 16.38 4.21
C LEU A 118 3.60 16.53 5.13
N SER A 119 2.46 16.04 4.67
CA SER A 119 1.23 15.99 5.43
C SER A 119 0.41 14.83 4.92
N PHE A 120 -0.25 14.14 5.82
CA PHE A 120 -1.23 13.12 5.48
C PHE A 120 -2.42 13.27 6.42
N ARG A 121 -3.64 13.08 5.93
CA ARG A 121 -4.86 13.11 6.72
C ARG A 121 -5.83 12.11 6.15
N ILE A 122 -6.39 11.28 7.02
CA ILE A 122 -7.40 10.29 6.69
C ILE A 122 -8.57 10.41 7.68
N TRP A 123 -9.78 10.22 7.17
CA TRP A 123 -11.00 10.21 7.97
C TRP A 123 -12.03 9.27 7.33
N GLN A 124 -12.81 8.60 8.15
CA GLN A 124 -13.86 7.71 7.66
C GLN A 124 -15.03 8.55 7.11
N ILE A 125 -15.47 8.25 5.88
CA ILE A 125 -16.65 8.85 5.24
C ILE A 125 -17.87 7.96 5.50
N VAL A 126 -17.72 6.66 5.21
CA VAL A 126 -18.78 5.65 5.40
C VAL A 126 -18.15 4.45 6.10
N GLY A 127 -18.83 3.95 7.13
CA GLY A 127 -18.50 2.65 7.75
C GLY A 127 -18.80 1.48 6.83
N ALA A 128 -18.67 0.25 7.34
CA ALA A 128 -19.02 -0.94 6.58
C ALA A 128 -20.47 -0.86 6.06
N GLY A 129 -20.62 -0.80 4.73
CA GLY A 129 -21.92 -0.81 4.08
C GLY A 129 -22.58 -2.19 4.15
N ALA A 130 -23.90 -2.23 3.97
CA ALA A 130 -24.62 -3.48 3.79
C ALA A 130 -24.02 -4.28 2.60
N ALA A 131 -23.92 -5.60 2.80
CA ALA A 131 -23.26 -6.61 1.97
C ALA A 131 -22.93 -6.21 0.51
N GLY A 132 -21.63 -6.07 0.20
CA GLY A 132 -21.09 -6.28 -1.16
C GLY A 132 -20.48 -5.08 -1.89
N ALA A 133 -20.66 -3.83 -1.44
CA ALA A 133 -20.21 -2.66 -2.22
C ALA A 133 -18.81 -2.13 -1.86
N SER A 134 -18.43 -2.13 -0.58
CA SER A 134 -17.09 -1.86 -0.02
C SER A 134 -17.19 -1.96 1.50
N LYS A 135 -16.13 -2.40 2.17
CA LYS A 135 -16.09 -2.50 3.66
C LYS A 135 -15.95 -1.15 4.35
N GLY A 136 -15.78 -0.08 3.59
CA GLY A 136 -15.74 1.28 4.08
C GLY A 136 -15.21 2.23 3.03
N ALA A 137 -15.40 3.51 3.27
CA ALA A 137 -14.83 4.57 2.46
C ALA A 137 -14.13 5.60 3.35
N TYR A 138 -12.92 5.97 2.95
CA TYR A 138 -12.11 6.97 3.62
C TYR A 138 -11.85 8.17 2.72
N GLY A 139 -11.89 9.36 3.29
CA GLY A 139 -11.41 10.56 2.66
C GLY A 139 -9.94 10.74 2.99
N ILE A 140 -9.14 11.08 1.99
CA ILE A 140 -7.70 11.22 2.12
C ILE A 140 -7.24 12.56 1.56
N ARG A 141 -6.28 13.17 2.27
CA ARG A 141 -5.52 14.35 1.85
C ARG A 141 -4.04 14.12 2.14
N PHE A 142 -3.18 14.47 1.20
CA PHE A 142 -1.76 14.49 1.46
C PHE A 142 -1.00 15.47 0.58
N THR A 143 0.24 15.73 0.95
CA THR A 143 1.20 16.51 0.16
C THR A 143 2.48 15.71 0.04
N LEU A 144 2.94 15.51 -1.19
CA LEU A 144 4.21 14.88 -1.52
C LEU A 144 5.21 15.93 -2.00
N ARG A 145 6.47 15.71 -1.68
CA ARG A 145 7.62 16.43 -2.22
C ARG A 145 8.70 15.41 -2.63
N ASP A 146 9.54 15.83 -3.56
CA ASP A 146 10.64 15.04 -4.12
C ASP A 146 10.17 13.84 -4.94
N LEU A 147 9.04 14.05 -5.63
CA LEU A 147 8.61 13.16 -6.70
C LEU A 147 9.56 13.30 -7.88
N ASN A 148 10.20 12.22 -8.30
CA ASN A 148 10.90 12.18 -9.58
C ASN A 148 9.87 11.98 -10.70
N LEU A 149 9.59 13.06 -11.43
CA LEU A 149 8.74 13.08 -12.62
C LEU A 149 9.51 13.64 -13.81
N ALA A 150 10.81 13.36 -13.91
CA ALA A 150 11.67 13.86 -15.00
C ALA A 150 11.11 13.58 -16.40
N LEU A 151 10.40 12.45 -16.58
CA LEU A 151 9.74 12.11 -17.83
C LEU A 151 8.71 13.18 -18.29
N LEU A 152 8.07 13.93 -17.37
CA LEU A 152 7.15 15.03 -17.72
C LEU A 152 7.84 16.22 -18.41
N ASN A 153 9.17 16.28 -18.38
CA ASN A 153 9.94 17.29 -19.10
C ASN A 153 10.11 16.96 -20.58
N THR A 154 9.91 15.69 -20.97
CA THR A 154 10.07 15.23 -22.35
C THR A 154 8.79 14.64 -22.94
N GLU A 155 7.84 14.26 -22.10
CA GLU A 155 6.62 13.57 -22.52
C GLU A 155 5.40 14.03 -21.71
N TYR A 156 4.30 14.33 -22.40
CA TYR A 156 2.97 14.43 -21.80
C TYR A 156 1.91 14.20 -22.90
N PRO A 157 0.74 13.64 -22.57
CA PRO A 157 0.32 13.22 -21.24
C PRO A 157 0.98 11.89 -20.79
N LEU A 158 1.20 11.71 -19.48
CA LEU A 158 1.78 10.49 -18.91
C LEU A 158 0.75 9.77 -18.04
N CYS A 159 0.51 8.49 -18.31
CA CYS A 159 -0.29 7.65 -17.43
C CYS A 159 0.63 6.93 -16.44
N LEU A 160 0.46 7.19 -15.14
CA LEU A 160 1.25 6.54 -14.09
C LEU A 160 0.32 5.83 -13.12
N PRO A 161 0.68 4.63 -12.63
CA PRO A 161 -0.05 4.01 -11.54
C PRO A 161 0.15 4.82 -10.26
N MET A 162 -0.87 4.84 -9.41
CA MET A 162 -0.87 5.49 -8.11
C MET A 162 -1.52 4.59 -7.05
N ALA A 163 -0.95 4.59 -5.85
CA ALA A 163 -1.52 3.89 -4.70
C ALA A 163 -1.51 4.73 -3.43
N VAL A 164 -2.50 4.46 -2.58
CA VAL A 164 -2.41 4.72 -1.15
C VAL A 164 -2.69 3.40 -0.46
N ILE A 165 -1.75 2.95 0.36
CA ILE A 165 -1.80 1.68 1.09
C ILE A 165 -1.78 2.00 2.57
N VAL A 166 -2.64 1.34 3.33
CA VAL A 166 -2.68 1.43 4.79
C VAL A 166 -2.71 0.00 5.32
N GLY A 167 -1.63 -0.42 5.99
CA GLY A 167 -1.47 -1.81 6.39
C GLY A 167 -1.42 -2.74 5.18
N ASP A 168 -2.37 -3.65 5.09
CA ASP A 168 -2.58 -4.62 4.01
C ASP A 168 -3.70 -4.24 3.03
N ASP A 169 -4.32 -3.07 3.21
CA ASP A 169 -5.41 -2.53 2.41
C ASP A 169 -4.87 -1.49 1.41
N ASP A 170 -5.07 -1.76 0.12
CA ASP A 170 -4.58 -0.93 -0.98
C ASP A 170 -5.71 -0.19 -1.68
N GLY A 171 -5.51 1.08 -2.02
CA GLY A 171 -6.32 1.80 -3.00
C GLY A 171 -5.52 2.08 -4.25
N PHE A 172 -5.98 1.62 -5.43
CA PHE A 172 -5.31 1.87 -6.70
C PHE A 172 -6.09 2.76 -7.67
N SER A 173 -5.33 3.53 -8.45
CA SER A 173 -5.81 4.19 -9.67
C SER A 173 -4.65 4.41 -10.64
N GLY A 174 -4.94 4.47 -11.94
CA GLY A 174 -4.04 5.11 -12.90
C GLY A 174 -4.34 6.60 -12.97
N VAL A 175 -3.32 7.45 -12.90
CA VAL A 175 -3.46 8.90 -12.96
C VAL A 175 -2.82 9.47 -14.21
N MET A 176 -3.58 10.29 -14.94
CA MET A 176 -3.08 10.97 -16.13
C MET A 176 -2.41 12.28 -15.76
N LEU A 177 -1.09 12.41 -15.88
CA LEU A 177 -0.38 13.66 -15.67
C LEU A 177 -0.29 14.44 -16.97
N THR A 178 -0.76 15.69 -16.95
CA THR A 178 -0.79 16.58 -18.12
C THR A 178 -0.14 17.93 -17.80
N ARG A 179 0.26 18.68 -18.84
CA ARG A 179 0.82 20.03 -18.71
C ARG A 179 -0.05 21.02 -19.49
N PRO A 180 -0.99 21.73 -18.83
CA PRO A 180 -1.97 22.58 -19.52
C PRO A 180 -1.37 23.65 -20.44
N ALA A 181 -0.18 24.16 -20.11
CA ALA A 181 0.56 25.12 -20.94
C ALA A 181 1.89 24.54 -21.48
N GLY A 182 1.90 23.21 -21.68
CA GLY A 182 3.01 22.45 -22.26
C GLY A 182 4.34 22.56 -21.52
N PHE A 183 5.44 22.38 -22.25
CA PHE A 183 6.81 22.30 -21.69
C PHE A 183 7.31 23.59 -21.00
N LYS A 184 6.61 24.72 -21.18
CA LYS A 184 6.97 26.00 -20.54
C LYS A 184 6.41 26.14 -19.12
N SER A 185 5.34 25.43 -18.77
CA SER A 185 4.66 25.59 -17.48
C SER A 185 5.31 24.76 -16.37
N PRO A 186 5.69 25.34 -15.22
CA PRO A 186 6.16 24.54 -14.08
C PRO A 186 5.00 23.79 -13.39
N HIS A 187 3.77 23.89 -13.89
CA HIS A 187 2.61 23.23 -13.33
C HIS A 187 2.17 22.05 -14.18
N PHE A 188 1.81 20.96 -13.51
CA PHE A 188 1.14 19.82 -14.11
C PHE A 188 -0.19 19.58 -13.38
N THR A 189 -1.08 18.84 -14.04
CA THR A 189 -2.39 18.48 -13.50
C THR A 189 -2.65 17.00 -13.64
N ILE A 190 -3.51 16.47 -12.77
CA ILE A 190 -4.11 15.15 -12.94
C ILE A 190 -5.60 15.39 -13.14
N PRO A 191 -6.11 15.45 -14.39
CA PRO A 191 -7.48 15.83 -14.67
C PRO A 191 -8.45 14.65 -14.61
N LYS A 192 -7.95 13.43 -14.81
CA LYS A 192 -8.75 12.20 -14.83
C LYS A 192 -7.86 10.98 -14.60
N ASP A 193 -8.52 9.86 -14.34
CA ASP A 193 -7.89 8.55 -14.30
C ASP A 193 -7.51 8.07 -15.71
N CYS A 194 -6.61 7.09 -15.78
CA CYS A 194 -6.18 6.44 -17.00
C CYS A 194 -5.96 4.94 -16.76
N ASP A 195 -5.97 4.15 -17.83
CA ASP A 195 -5.64 2.73 -17.77
C ASP A 195 -4.12 2.54 -17.84
N THR A 196 -3.55 1.90 -16.82
CA THR A 196 -2.11 1.61 -16.72
C THR A 196 -1.76 0.24 -17.30
N GLY A 197 -2.73 -0.51 -17.83
CA GLY A 197 -2.53 -1.88 -18.33
C GLY A 197 -2.34 -2.92 -17.23
N GLY A 198 -2.75 -2.61 -15.99
CA GLY A 198 -2.73 -3.55 -14.86
C GLY A 198 -1.38 -3.73 -14.16
N GLY A 199 -0.37 -2.93 -14.49
CA GLY A 199 0.94 -2.96 -13.83
C GLY A 199 0.98 -2.12 -12.54
N TRP A 200 1.26 -2.75 -11.41
CA TRP A 200 1.46 -2.10 -10.10
C TRP A 200 2.89 -2.38 -9.59
N PRO A 201 3.88 -1.50 -9.87
CA PRO A 201 5.31 -1.79 -9.68
C PRO A 201 5.76 -2.11 -8.24
N TRP A 202 4.91 -1.86 -7.26
CA TRP A 202 5.15 -2.09 -5.83
C TRP A 202 4.46 -3.35 -5.29
N LEU A 203 3.58 -4.00 -6.06
CA LEU A 203 3.01 -5.29 -5.67
C LEU A 203 4.02 -6.41 -6.00
N GLY A 204 4.42 -7.19 -4.99
CA GLY A 204 5.35 -8.32 -5.13
C GLY A 204 6.83 -8.02 -4.81
N ARG A 205 7.09 -6.99 -4.01
CA ARG A 205 8.40 -6.77 -3.37
C ARG A 205 8.39 -7.21 -1.92
#